data_AF-A0A3N7D861-F1
#
_entry.id   AF-A0A3N7D861-F1
#
_cell.length_a   1.000
_cell.length_b   1.000
_cell.length_c   1.000
_cell.angle_alpha   90.00
_cell.angle_beta   90.00
_cell.angle_gamma   90.00
#
_symmetry.space_group_name_H-M   'P 1'
#
loop_
_entity.id
_entity.type
_entity.pdbx_description
1 polymer ?
#
loop_
_entity_poly.entity_id
_entity_poly.type
_entity_poly.pdbx_seq_one_letter_code
_entity_poly.pdbx_strand_id
1 'polypeptide(L)'
;MDKKNSCSNPCPIARSLALVGDAWSMLILRDAHAGLTRFDQFRKSLGIAPTMLTTRLAKLTEEGLLEKRRYSEHPPRDEYVLTTAGTDFLPVLFMIGAWGRKHRGGGEMIRFMDTENGTEIQPVAIDGATGFPIGTRPISIILPTE
;
A
#
# COMPACT_ATOMS: atom_id res chain seq x y z
N MET A 1 -24.67 -5.36 -2.48
CA MET A 1 -23.62 -4.37 -2.82
C MET A 1 -22.78 -4.99 -3.92
N ASP A 2 -23.13 -4.65 -5.15
CA ASP A 2 -22.74 -5.36 -6.36
C ASP A 2 -21.28 -5.18 -6.72
N LYS A 3 -20.60 -6.31 -6.95
CA LYS A 3 -19.21 -6.47 -7.42
C LYS A 3 -19.04 -6.12 -8.92
N LYS A 4 -19.90 -5.28 -9.50
CA LYS A 4 -19.81 -4.92 -10.93
C LYS A 4 -19.15 -3.56 -11.10
N ASN A 5 -17.91 -3.60 -11.60
CA ASN A 5 -17.16 -2.51 -12.24
C ASN A 5 -16.43 -1.47 -11.35
N SER A 6 -15.51 -1.91 -10.49
CA SER A 6 -14.44 -0.99 -10.04
C SER A 6 -13.57 -0.50 -11.21
N CYS A 7 -13.29 -1.34 -12.21
CA CYS A 7 -12.47 -0.99 -13.36
C CYS A 7 -13.12 0.00 -14.35
N SER A 8 -14.45 0.14 -14.37
CA SER A 8 -15.14 1.13 -15.24
C SER A 8 -15.35 2.49 -14.55
N ASN A 9 -14.89 2.67 -13.30
CA ASN A 9 -15.01 3.96 -12.64
C ASN A 9 -13.96 4.93 -13.19
N PRO A 10 -14.32 6.12 -13.72
CA PRO A 10 -13.36 7.08 -14.26
C PRO A 10 -12.47 7.70 -13.17
N CYS A 11 -12.85 7.58 -11.89
CA CYS A 11 -12.07 8.10 -10.78
C CYS A 11 -10.90 7.15 -10.44
N PRO A 12 -9.63 7.59 -10.58
CA PRO A 12 -8.47 6.76 -10.26
C PRO A 12 -8.41 6.40 -8.78
N ILE A 13 -8.88 7.27 -7.89
CA ILE A 13 -8.96 7.00 -6.44
C ILE A 13 -9.92 5.84 -6.17
N ALA A 14 -11.09 5.83 -6.83
CA ALA A 14 -12.06 4.75 -6.67
C ALA A 14 -11.54 3.41 -7.21
N ARG A 15 -10.78 3.43 -8.32
CA ARG A 15 -10.08 2.24 -8.82
C ARG A 15 -9.08 1.71 -7.80
N SER A 16 -8.22 2.58 -7.25
CA SER A 16 -7.25 2.18 -6.21
C SER A 16 -7.94 1.64 -4.96
N LEU A 17 -9.03 2.24 -4.50
CA LEU A 17 -9.79 1.75 -3.34
C LEU A 17 -10.42 0.36 -3.57
N ALA A 18 -10.76 -0.01 -4.79
CA ALA A 18 -11.23 -1.36 -5.05
C ALA A 18 -10.13 -2.42 -4.86
N LEU A 19 -8.88 -2.06 -5.18
CA LEU A 19 -7.70 -2.91 -5.04
C LEU A 19 -7.27 -3.01 -3.56
N VAL A 20 -7.01 -1.86 -2.93
CA VAL A 20 -6.35 -1.74 -1.61
C VAL A 20 -7.22 -1.10 -0.52
N GLY A 21 -8.51 -0.86 -0.73
CA GLY A 21 -9.38 -0.11 0.18
C GLY A 21 -9.74 -0.81 1.49
N ASP A 22 -9.09 -1.92 1.84
CA ASP A 22 -9.18 -2.52 3.17
C ASP A 22 -7.88 -2.33 3.95
N ALA A 23 -8.00 -2.09 5.26
CA ALA A 23 -6.86 -1.78 6.12
C ALA A 23 -5.78 -2.88 6.11
N TRP A 24 -6.17 -4.15 5.97
CA TRP A 24 -5.21 -5.26 6.01
C TRP A 24 -4.33 -5.28 4.77
N SER A 25 -4.87 -5.03 3.58
CA SER A 25 -4.09 -4.92 2.34
C SER A 25 -2.98 -3.88 2.46
N MET A 26 -3.29 -2.70 3.00
CA MET A 26 -2.29 -1.64 3.21
C MET A 26 -1.22 -2.02 4.23
N LEU A 27 -1.62 -2.67 5.34
CA LEU A 27 -0.67 -3.11 6.37
C LEU A 27 0.23 -4.26 5.90
N ILE A 28 -0.28 -5.17 5.06
CA ILE A 28 0.52 -6.23 4.43
C ILE A 28 1.57 -5.60 3.50
N LEU A 29 1.18 -4.64 2.66
CA LEU A 29 2.12 -3.95 1.77
C LEU A 29 3.18 -3.17 2.54
N ARG A 30 2.81 -2.53 3.67
CA ARG A 30 3.77 -1.88 4.59
C ARG A 30 4.80 -2.90 5.10
N ASP A 31 4.35 -4.04 5.58
CA ASP A 31 5.23 -5.07 6.13
C ASP A 31 6.12 -5.70 5.04
N ALA A 32 5.59 -5.86 3.83
CA ALA A 32 6.36 -6.34 2.69
C ALA A 32 7.47 -5.36 2.29
N HIS A 33 7.19 -4.05 2.32
CA HIS A 33 8.20 -3.00 2.16
C HIS A 33 9.27 -3.02 3.26
N ALA A 34 8.91 -3.44 4.47
CA ALA A 34 9.85 -3.67 5.57
C ALA A 34 10.63 -5.00 5.44
N GLY A 35 10.44 -5.76 4.36
CA GLY A 35 11.16 -7.00 4.05
C GLY A 35 10.53 -8.27 4.59
N LEU A 36 9.29 -8.23 5.10
CA LEU A 36 8.57 -9.45 5.45
C LEU A 36 8.07 -10.12 4.17
N THR A 37 8.35 -11.42 4.01
CA THR A 37 7.93 -12.16 2.81
C THR A 37 7.13 -13.42 3.14
N ARG A 38 7.19 -13.91 4.38
CA ARG A 38 6.57 -15.20 4.77
C ARG A 38 5.24 -14.99 5.48
N PHE A 39 4.31 -15.92 5.27
CA PHE A 39 2.98 -15.92 5.89
C PHE A 39 3.04 -15.72 7.42
N ASP A 40 3.88 -16.49 8.10
CA ASP A 40 4.00 -16.40 9.56
C ASP A 40 4.59 -15.07 10.05
N GLN A 41 5.42 -14.41 9.24
CA GLN A 41 5.93 -13.08 9.57
C GLN A 41 4.79 -12.07 9.53
N PHE A 42 3.99 -12.06 8.47
CA PHE A 42 2.81 -11.19 8.37
C PHE A 42 1.81 -11.47 9.49
N ARG A 43 1.50 -12.74 9.75
CA ARG A 43 0.58 -13.14 10.82
C ARG A 43 1.04 -12.63 12.18
N LYS A 44 2.33 -12.82 12.51
CA LYS A 44 2.92 -12.38 13.78
C LYS A 44 2.93 -10.86 13.91
N SER A 45 3.33 -10.15 12.85
CA SER A 45 3.40 -8.69 12.83
C SER A 45 2.03 -8.03 12.97
N LEU A 46 1.02 -8.57 12.26
CA LEU A 46 -0.29 -7.94 12.14
C LEU A 46 -1.31 -8.42 13.18
N GLY A 47 -1.07 -9.55 13.85
CA GLY A 47 -2.05 -10.17 14.77
C GLY A 47 -3.34 -10.62 14.07
N ILE A 48 -3.29 -10.76 12.75
CA ILE A 48 -4.44 -11.04 11.89
C ILE A 48 -4.81 -12.53 11.92
N ALA A 49 -6.12 -12.83 11.83
CA ALA A 49 -6.60 -14.20 11.70
C ALA A 49 -6.06 -14.87 10.42
N PRO A 50 -5.62 -16.15 10.46
CA PRO A 50 -5.02 -16.82 9.31
C PRO A 50 -5.89 -16.83 8.05
N THR A 51 -7.20 -17.06 8.20
CA THR A 51 -8.15 -17.08 7.08
C THR A 51 -8.24 -15.73 6.36
N MET A 52 -8.28 -14.64 7.13
CA MET A 52 -8.28 -13.29 6.59
C MET A 52 -6.94 -12.99 5.90
N LEU A 53 -5.81 -13.36 6.51
CA LEU A 53 -4.49 -13.17 5.90
C LEU A 53 -4.37 -13.90 4.57
N THR A 54 -4.77 -15.17 4.50
CA THR A 54 -4.81 -15.94 3.25
C THR A 54 -5.64 -15.24 2.19
N THR A 55 -6.82 -14.74 2.56
CA THR A 55 -7.72 -14.04 1.64
C THR A 55 -7.07 -12.77 1.08
N ARG A 56 -6.38 -12.00 1.93
CA ARG A 56 -5.73 -10.74 1.53
C ARG A 56 -4.48 -10.96 0.71
N LEU A 57 -3.64 -11.92 1.08
CA LEU A 57 -2.46 -12.27 0.29
C LEU A 57 -2.86 -12.81 -1.09
N ALA A 58 -3.90 -13.63 -1.17
CA ALA A 58 -4.44 -14.10 -2.45
C ALA A 58 -4.92 -12.94 -3.32
N LYS A 59 -5.72 -12.02 -2.75
CA LYS A 59 -6.20 -10.83 -3.46
C LYS A 59 -5.05 -9.93 -3.94
N LEU A 60 -4.08 -9.62 -3.08
CA LEU A 60 -2.93 -8.80 -3.46
C LEU A 60 -2.08 -9.46 -4.56
N THR A 61 -2.05 -10.80 -4.61
CA THR A 61 -1.38 -11.55 -5.68
C THR A 61 -2.17 -11.49 -6.98
N GLU A 62 -3.50 -11.68 -6.91
CA GLU A 62 -4.41 -11.60 -8.06
C GLU A 62 -4.38 -10.20 -8.72
N GLU A 63 -4.33 -9.14 -7.90
CA GLU A 63 -4.25 -7.75 -8.36
C GLU A 63 -2.82 -7.33 -8.77
N GLY A 64 -1.86 -8.26 -8.72
CA GLY A 64 -0.48 -8.03 -9.19
C GLY A 64 0.36 -7.10 -8.31
N LEU A 65 -0.03 -6.87 -7.05
CA LEU A 65 0.76 -6.09 -6.07
C LEU A 65 1.81 -6.96 -5.35
N LEU A 66 1.51 -8.24 -5.20
CA LEU A 66 2.44 -9.25 -4.72
C LEU A 66 2.60 -10.36 -5.75
N GLU A 67 3.75 -11.02 -5.72
CA GLU A 67 3.98 -12.28 -6.41
C GLU A 67 4.20 -13.38 -5.36
N LYS A 68 3.51 -14.51 -5.52
CA LYS A 68 3.72 -15.69 -4.69
C LYS A 68 4.79 -16.58 -5.33
N ARG A 69 5.95 -16.68 -4.69
CA ARG A 69 7.11 -17.44 -5.17
C ARG A 69 7.42 -18.63 -4.27
N ARG A 70 7.67 -19.79 -4.87
CA ARG A 70 8.23 -20.97 -4.19
C ARG A 70 9.75 -20.81 -4.11
N TYR A 71 10.33 -20.85 -2.90
CA TYR A 71 11.78 -20.71 -2.70
C TYR A 71 12.46 -21.99 -2.19
N SER A 72 11.70 -22.99 -1.74
CA SER A 72 12.21 -24.29 -1.33
C SER A 72 11.21 -25.37 -1.71
N GLU A 73 11.62 -26.39 -2.45
CA GLU A 73 10.76 -27.54 -2.78
C GLU A 73 10.72 -28.61 -1.68
N HIS A 74 11.74 -28.65 -0.81
CA HIS A 74 11.91 -29.71 0.19
C HIS A 74 12.39 -29.14 1.55
N PRO A 75 11.49 -28.83 2.51
CA PRO A 75 10.03 -28.84 2.38
C PRO A 75 9.53 -27.67 1.49
N PRO A 76 8.33 -27.79 0.90
CA PRO A 76 7.67 -26.69 0.19
C PRO A 76 7.56 -25.43 1.05
N ARG A 77 8.17 -24.33 0.60
CA ARG A 77 8.04 -23.02 1.24
C ARG A 77 7.79 -21.92 0.21
N ASP A 78 6.73 -21.17 0.47
CA ASP A 78 6.33 -20.03 -0.34
C ASP A 78 6.69 -18.73 0.37
N GLU A 79 6.93 -17.71 -0.43
CA GLU A 79 7.07 -16.32 -0.02
C GLU A 79 6.19 -15.42 -0.90
N TYR A 80 5.91 -14.22 -0.40
CA TYR A 80 5.16 -13.18 -1.07
C TYR A 80 6.09 -11.98 -1.21
N VAL A 81 6.41 -11.62 -2.45
CA VAL A 81 7.35 -10.53 -2.76
C VAL A 81 6.61 -9.41 -3.47
N LEU A 82 7.05 -8.16 -3.27
CA LEU A 82 6.48 -7.01 -3.96
C LEU A 82 6.79 -7.09 -5.45
N THR A 83 5.79 -6.82 -6.27
CA THR A 83 6.00 -6.51 -7.68
C THR A 83 6.42 -5.04 -7.85
N THR A 84 6.68 -4.61 -9.09
CA THR A 84 6.83 -3.18 -9.39
C THR A 84 5.62 -2.37 -8.93
N ALA A 85 4.40 -2.83 -9.24
CA ALA A 85 3.17 -2.16 -8.83
C ALA A 85 3.00 -2.11 -7.30
N GLY A 86 3.38 -3.18 -6.59
CA GLY A 86 3.40 -3.18 -5.12
C GLY A 86 4.45 -2.23 -4.55
N THR A 87 5.59 -2.12 -5.21
CA THR A 87 6.69 -1.22 -4.82
C THR A 87 6.28 0.24 -4.97
N ASP A 88 5.67 0.58 -6.11
CA ASP A 88 5.16 1.91 -6.44
C ASP A 88 4.03 2.37 -5.50
N PHE A 89 3.48 1.48 -4.67
CA PHE A 89 2.47 1.82 -3.67
C PHE A 89 3.06 2.45 -2.39
N LEU A 90 4.38 2.37 -2.16
CA LEU A 90 5.02 2.91 -0.95
C LEU A 90 4.71 4.39 -0.68
N PRO A 91 4.77 5.30 -1.67
CA PRO A 91 4.46 6.71 -1.44
C PRO A 91 3.03 6.93 -0.92
N VAL A 92 2.06 6.10 -1.36
CA VAL A 92 0.68 6.16 -0.87
C VAL A 92 0.62 5.84 0.62
N LEU A 93 1.33 4.79 1.06
CA LEU A 93 1.41 4.42 2.48
C LEU A 93 2.01 5.54 3.33
N PHE A 94 3.05 6.22 2.84
CA PHE A 94 3.65 7.36 3.53
C PHE A 94 2.68 8.54 3.65
N MET A 95 1.92 8.85 2.60
CA MET A 95 0.92 9.92 2.66
C MET A 95 -0.21 9.62 3.66
N ILE A 96 -0.67 8.36 3.72
CA ILE A 96 -1.64 7.91 4.74
C ILE A 96 -1.04 8.05 6.15
N GLY A 97 0.20 7.61 6.33
CA GLY A 97 0.93 7.69 7.60
C GLY A 97 1.10 9.13 8.09
N ALA A 98 1.46 10.06 7.21
CA ALA A 98 1.62 11.47 7.56
C ALA A 98 0.29 12.13 7.95
N TRP A 99 -0.79 11.83 7.22
CA TRP A 99 -2.13 12.28 7.63
C TRP A 99 -2.51 11.72 9.00
N GLY A 100 -2.27 10.43 9.24
CA GLY A 100 -2.52 9.77 10.52
C GLY A 100 -1.74 10.41 11.67
N ARG A 101 -0.43 10.69 11.47
CA ARG A 101 0.42 11.37 12.46
C ARG A 101 -0.11 12.75 12.82
N LYS A 102 -0.56 13.52 11.82
CA LYS A 102 -1.06 14.90 12.01
C LYS A 102 -2.41 14.95 12.75
N HIS A 103 -3.33 14.04 12.42
CA HIS A 103 -4.73 14.14 12.86
C HIS A 103 -5.16 13.11 13.90
N ARG A 104 -4.40 12.03 14.05
CA ARG A 104 -4.60 10.95 15.03
C ARG A 104 -3.37 10.78 15.94
N GLY A 105 -2.52 11.81 15.98
CA GLY A 105 -1.28 11.87 16.76
C GLY A 105 -1.47 11.72 18.27
N GLY A 106 -0.53 11.04 18.92
CA GLY A 106 -0.43 10.85 20.36
C GLY A 106 0.55 9.71 20.70
N GLY A 107 1.42 9.90 21.70
CA GLY A 107 2.44 8.92 22.10
C GLY A 107 3.64 8.81 21.15
N GLU A 108 4.50 7.81 21.37
CA GLU A 108 5.61 7.50 20.46
C GLU A 108 5.07 6.82 19.19
N MET A 109 5.33 7.44 18.03
CA MET A 109 4.89 6.97 16.73
C MET A 109 6.05 6.45 15.88
N ILE A 110 5.77 5.49 14.99
CA ILE A 110 6.74 5.01 14.01
C ILE A 110 7.20 6.17 13.12
N ARG A 111 8.52 6.33 13.01
CA ARG A 111 9.20 7.27 12.11
C ARG A 111 9.80 6.52 10.94
N PHE A 112 9.65 7.08 9.75
CA PHE A 112 10.33 6.58 8.55
C PHE A 112 11.57 7.45 8.36
N MET A 113 12.73 6.82 8.22
CA MET A 113 14.01 7.50 8.11
C MET A 113 14.59 7.26 6.72
N ASP A 114 15.14 8.31 6.11
CA ASP A 114 16.06 8.18 5.00
C ASP A 114 17.38 7.66 5.55
N THR A 115 17.76 6.44 5.16
CA THR A 115 18.96 5.78 5.66
C THR A 115 20.25 6.39 5.10
N GLU A 116 20.20 7.06 3.95
CA GLU A 116 21.35 7.72 3.35
C GLU A 116 21.65 9.03 4.06
N ASN A 117 20.62 9.84 4.30
CA ASN A 117 20.77 11.17 4.91
C ASN A 117 20.59 11.18 6.43
N GLY A 118 20.06 10.10 7.03
CA GLY A 118 19.77 9.99 8.46
C GLY A 118 18.64 10.90 8.94
N THR A 119 17.80 11.39 8.03
CA THR A 119 16.73 12.35 8.32
C THR A 119 15.36 11.67 8.32
N GLU A 120 14.41 12.22 9.08
CA GLU A 120 13.03 11.73 9.05
C GLU A 120 12.37 12.11 7.72
N ILE A 121 11.76 11.14 7.05
CA ILE A 121 11.02 11.33 5.80
C ILE A 121 9.78 12.18 6.10
N GLN A 122 9.70 13.33 5.44
CA GLN A 122 8.52 14.19 5.38
C GLN A 122 7.85 14.00 4.02
N PRO A 123 6.85 13.11 3.91
CA PRO A 123 6.25 12.80 2.62
C PRO A 123 5.39 13.97 2.14
N VAL A 124 5.64 14.39 0.91
CA VAL A 124 4.87 15.41 0.20
C VAL A 124 4.57 14.92 -1.21
N ALA A 125 3.33 15.08 -1.64
CA ALA A 125 2.96 14.84 -3.03
C ALA A 125 3.23 16.13 -3.82
N ILE A 126 4.15 16.07 -4.77
CA ILE A 126 4.50 17.18 -5.66
C ILE A 126 3.86 16.94 -7.03
N ASP A 127 3.25 17.97 -7.61
CA ASP A 127 2.87 17.95 -9.01
C ASP A 127 4.14 17.99 -9.86
N GLY A 128 4.41 16.90 -10.59
CA GLY A 128 5.60 16.79 -11.42
C GLY A 128 5.67 17.80 -12.57
N ALA A 129 4.54 18.37 -13.00
CA ALA A 129 4.53 19.36 -14.07
C ALA A 129 4.89 20.78 -13.56
N THR A 130 4.43 21.14 -12.37
CA THR A 130 4.58 22.51 -11.85
C THR A 130 5.59 22.65 -10.71
N GLY A 131 5.97 21.53 -10.07
CA GLY A 131 6.84 21.52 -8.90
C GLY A 131 6.17 21.95 -7.59
N PHE A 132 4.88 22.30 -7.61
CA PHE A 132 4.16 22.71 -6.41
C PHE A 132 3.59 21.52 -5.65
N PRO A 133 3.50 21.58 -4.31
CA PRO A 133 2.80 20.57 -3.53
C PRO A 133 1.32 20.49 -3.92
N ILE A 134 0.83 19.26 -4.16
CA ILE A 134 -0.57 18.99 -4.45
C ILE A 134 -1.42 19.43 -3.25
N GLY A 135 -2.53 20.14 -3.53
CA GLY A 135 -3.44 20.67 -2.52
C GLY A 135 -3.14 22.10 -2.07
N THR A 136 -2.07 22.73 -2.57
CA THR A 136 -1.77 24.16 -2.29
C THR A 136 -2.37 25.12 -3.31
N ARG A 137 -2.89 24.60 -4.42
CA ARG A 137 -3.52 25.36 -5.51
C ARG A 137 -4.90 24.78 -5.82
N PRO A 138 -5.82 25.56 -6.42
CA PRO A 138 -7.13 25.04 -6.82
C PRO A 138 -6.98 23.85 -7.78
N ILE A 139 -7.71 22.75 -7.50
CA ILE A 139 -7.75 21.54 -8.32
C ILE A 139 -9.14 21.41 -8.93
N SER A 140 -9.23 21.20 -10.24
CA SER A 140 -10.47 20.83 -10.93
C SER A 140 -10.42 19.36 -11.35
N ILE A 141 -11.55 18.68 -11.25
CA ILE A 141 -11.71 17.30 -11.75
C ILE A 141 -12.33 17.38 -13.13
N ILE A 142 -11.63 16.86 -14.14
CA ILE A 142 -12.14 16.73 -15.50
C ILE A 142 -12.48 15.26 -15.71
N LEU A 143 -13.74 14.96 -16.02
CA LEU A 143 -14.16 13.61 -16.36
C LEU A 143 -13.83 13.32 -17.83
N PRO A 144 -13.39 12.11 -18.17
CA PRO A 144 -13.21 11.72 -19.57
C PRO A 144 -14.57 11.82 -20.29
N THR A 145 -14.60 12.50 -21.43
CA THR A 145 -15.72 12.46 -22.37
C THR A 145 -15.84 11.08 -22.98
N GLU A 146 -17.08 10.59 -23.14
CA GLU A 146 -17.43 9.30 -23.78
C GLU A 146 -16.82 9.13 -25.18
#